data_AF-A0A2G9G3D9-F1
#
_entry.id   AF-A0A2G9G3D9-F1
#
_cell.length_a   1.000
_cell.length_b   1.000
_cell.length_c   1.000
_cell.angle_alpha   90.00
_cell.angle_beta   90.00
_cell.angle_gamma   90.00
#
_symmetry.space_group_name_H-M   'P 1'
#
loop_
_entity.id
_entity.type
_entity.pdbx_description
1 polymer ?
#
loop_
_entity_poly.entity_id
_entity_poly.type
_entity_poly.pdbx_seq_one_letter_code
_entity_poly.pdbx_strand_id
1 'polypeptide(L)'
;MYLNNNFSPIFGSKNLNYYQVILKETHSVVIEVTDRSNKDIAFSKFLIRKVLTPQEWGIGLSAPRYLTQYQNQPKSFTYLDYIFAWEGGLLYENSLKRHSWFLKFQFEDQRGPLPSWFKSWFFR
;
A
#
# COMPACT_ATOMS: atom_id res chain seq x y z
N MET A 1 -9.18 16.99 6.85
CA MET A 1 -7.79 16.51 6.98
C MET A 1 -7.68 15.77 8.31
N TYR A 2 -7.92 14.46 8.38
CA TYR A 2 -7.63 13.66 9.58
C TYR A 2 -7.40 12.20 9.20
N LEU A 3 -6.16 11.74 9.36
CA LEU A 3 -5.90 10.51 10.10
C LEU A 3 -4.89 10.90 11.17
N ASN A 4 -5.36 10.74 12.40
CA ASN A 4 -4.62 10.99 13.62
C ASN A 4 -3.38 10.09 13.62
N ASN A 5 -2.28 10.64 14.13
CA ASN A 5 -0.90 10.12 14.13
C ASN A 5 -0.69 8.79 14.91
N ASN A 6 -1.70 7.95 15.06
CA ASN A 6 -1.61 6.71 15.82
C ASN A 6 -1.46 5.52 14.87
N PHE A 7 -0.38 5.52 14.11
CA PHE A 7 0.12 4.27 13.54
C PHE A 7 0.73 3.43 14.66
N SER A 8 0.45 2.13 14.65
CA SER A 8 1.06 1.13 15.54
C SER A 8 2.57 1.40 15.70
N PRO A 9 3.16 1.25 16.91
CA PRO A 9 4.60 1.49 17.14
C PRO A 9 5.52 0.70 16.20
N ILE A 10 4.99 -0.34 15.56
CA ILE A 10 5.64 -1.16 14.52
C ILE A 10 6.02 -0.34 13.27
N PHE A 11 5.27 0.72 12.94
CA PHE A 11 5.43 1.45 11.67
C PHE A 11 6.16 2.80 11.78
N GLY A 12 6.50 3.26 12.99
CA GLY A 12 7.28 4.50 13.19
C GLY A 12 6.65 5.75 12.52
N SER A 13 7.47 6.55 11.83
CA SER A 13 7.03 7.77 11.10
C SER A 13 6.38 7.50 9.73
N LYS A 14 6.17 6.22 9.38
CA LYS A 14 5.54 5.80 8.12
C LYS A 14 4.03 5.82 8.31
N ASN A 15 3.35 6.60 7.49
CA ASN A 15 1.90 6.80 7.55
C ASN A 15 1.20 6.19 6.34
N LEU A 16 -0.14 6.25 6.32
CA LEU A 16 -0.97 5.73 5.23
C LEU A 16 -0.48 6.21 3.86
N ASN A 17 -0.20 7.52 3.75
CA ASN A 17 0.26 8.10 2.49
C ASN A 17 1.57 7.46 2.03
N TYR A 18 2.56 7.30 2.92
CA TYR A 18 3.81 6.64 2.58
C TYR A 18 3.60 5.26 1.93
N TYR A 19 2.77 4.41 2.53
CA TYR A 19 2.49 3.07 1.99
C TYR A 19 1.69 3.10 0.68
N GLN A 20 0.68 3.97 0.59
CA GLN A 20 -0.10 4.11 -0.65
C GLN A 20 0.77 4.61 -1.81
N VAL A 21 1.72 5.51 -1.54
CA VAL A 21 2.67 5.98 -2.57
C VAL A 21 3.58 4.86 -3.02
N ILE A 22 4.15 4.04 -2.12
CA ILE A 22 4.98 2.88 -2.51
C ILE A 22 4.24 1.95 -3.48
N LEU A 23 2.98 1.61 -3.18
CA LEU A 23 2.20 0.69 -4.02
C LEU A 23 1.86 1.30 -5.39
N LYS A 24 1.66 2.62 -5.47
CA LYS A 24 1.42 3.35 -6.73
C LYS A 24 2.71 3.49 -7.55
N GLU A 25 3.82 3.85 -6.90
CA GLU A 25 5.15 4.03 -7.52
C GLU A 25 5.64 2.74 -8.18
N THR A 26 5.40 1.61 -7.52
CA THR A 26 5.74 0.28 -8.04
C THR A 26 4.73 -0.24 -9.08
N HIS A 27 3.70 0.55 -9.40
CA HIS A 27 2.58 0.18 -10.26
C HIS A 27 1.89 -1.13 -9.83
N SER A 28 1.93 -1.43 -8.52
CA SER A 28 1.36 -2.66 -7.98
C SER A 28 -0.15 -2.54 -7.83
N VAL A 29 -0.65 -1.33 -7.57
CA VAL A 29 -2.07 -1.08 -7.31
C VAL A 29 -2.57 0.21 -7.94
N VAL A 30 -3.88 0.25 -8.21
CA VAL A 30 -4.63 1.49 -8.43
C VAL A 30 -5.63 1.64 -7.28
N ILE A 31 -5.62 2.80 -6.64
CA ILE A 31 -6.53 3.13 -5.53
C ILE A 31 -7.56 4.13 -6.02
N GLU A 32 -8.82 3.70 -6.10
CA GLU A 32 -9.95 4.57 -6.45
C GLU A 32 -10.67 5.00 -5.17
N VAL A 33 -10.61 6.29 -4.87
CA VAL A 33 -11.31 6.89 -3.73
C VAL A 33 -12.70 7.29 -4.20
N THR A 34 -13.74 6.59 -3.72
CA THR A 34 -15.11 6.78 -4.23
C THR A 34 -15.91 7.76 -3.38
N ASP A 35 -15.99 7.57 -2.06
CA ASP A 35 -16.63 8.54 -1.16
C ASP A 35 -15.97 8.50 0.21
N ARG A 36 -15.39 9.64 0.62
CA ARG A 36 -14.83 9.87 1.97
C ARG A 36 -15.54 10.99 2.72
N SER A 37 -16.54 11.60 2.08
CA SER A 37 -17.31 12.73 2.61
C SER A 37 -18.54 12.27 3.37
N ASN A 38 -19.14 11.16 2.96
CA ASN A 38 -20.25 10.57 3.67
C ASN A 38 -19.75 9.84 4.92
N LYS A 39 -20.20 10.26 6.10
CA LYS A 39 -19.78 9.70 7.39
C LYS A 39 -20.29 8.27 7.58
N ASP A 40 -21.41 7.92 6.95
CA ASP A 40 -22.08 6.65 7.17
C ASP A 40 -21.55 5.50 6.30
N ILE A 41 -21.25 5.77 5.03
CA ILE A 41 -20.73 4.77 4.08
C ILE A 41 -19.51 5.37 3.37
N ALA A 42 -18.31 4.96 3.81
CA ALA A 42 -17.07 5.30 3.13
C ALA A 42 -16.43 4.03 2.57
N PHE A 43 -16.11 4.04 1.29
CA PHE A 43 -15.41 2.91 0.68
C PHE A 43 -14.39 3.36 -0.36
N SER A 44 -13.45 2.47 -0.63
CA SER A 44 -12.45 2.67 -1.68
C SER A 44 -12.17 1.34 -2.36
N LYS A 45 -11.81 1.40 -3.63
CA LYS A 45 -11.42 0.22 -4.39
C LYS A 45 -9.90 0.13 -4.44
N PHE A 46 -9.40 -1.08 -4.32
CA PHE A 46 -7.99 -1.42 -4.33
C PHE A 46 -7.75 -2.44 -5.43
N LEU A 47 -7.37 -1.94 -6.61
CA LEU A 47 -7.20 -2.75 -7.80
C LEU A 47 -5.77 -3.25 -7.85
N ILE A 48 -5.57 -4.56 -7.69
CA ILE A 48 -4.27 -5.20 -7.62
C ILE A 48 -3.82 -5.54 -9.05
N ARG A 49 -2.77 -4.87 -9.52
CA ARG A 49 -2.21 -4.99 -10.88
C ARG A 49 -1.09 -6.01 -10.97
N LYS A 50 -0.23 -6.03 -9.95
CA LYS A 50 0.86 -6.99 -9.78
C LYS A 50 1.36 -6.98 -8.35
N VAL A 51 2.07 -8.05 -7.97
CA VAL A 51 2.81 -8.17 -6.73
C VAL A 51 4.25 -8.53 -7.08
N LEU A 52 5.17 -7.62 -6.75
CA LEU A 52 6.58 -7.80 -7.05
C LEU A 52 7.17 -8.93 -6.20
N THR A 53 7.71 -9.93 -6.87
CA THR A 53 8.57 -10.95 -6.28
C THR A 53 9.94 -10.36 -5.90
N PRO A 54 10.70 -11.01 -5.00
CA PRO A 54 12.08 -10.61 -4.73
C PRO A 54 12.94 -10.57 -6.00
N GLN A 55 12.69 -11.48 -6.95
CA GLN A 55 13.41 -11.56 -8.22
C GLN A 55 13.10 -10.36 -9.13
N GLU A 56 11.84 -9.95 -9.23
CA GLU A 56 11.45 -8.74 -9.97
C GLU A 56 11.90 -7.45 -9.28
N TRP A 57 12.01 -7.47 -7.95
CA TRP A 57 12.65 -6.38 -7.23
C TRP A 57 14.13 -6.29 -7.60
N GLY A 58 14.81 -7.42 -7.79
CA GLY A 58 16.22 -7.49 -8.20
C GLY A 58 17.19 -7.47 -7.02
N ILE A 59 18.46 -7.18 -7.31
CA ILE A 59 19.54 -7.23 -6.31
C ILE A 59 19.37 -6.09 -5.30
N GLY A 60 19.59 -6.38 -4.02
CA GLY A 60 19.52 -5.39 -2.95
C GLY A 60 18.11 -5.14 -2.44
N LEU A 61 17.45 -6.16 -1.87
CA LEU A 61 16.12 -6.02 -1.24
C LEU A 61 16.11 -4.95 -0.12
N SER A 62 17.24 -4.78 0.55
CA SER A 62 17.44 -3.76 1.60
C SER A 62 17.98 -2.43 1.06
N ALA A 63 18.31 -2.34 -0.24
CA ALA A 63 18.80 -1.10 -0.83
C ALA A 63 17.64 -0.10 -0.94
N PRO A 64 17.83 1.15 -0.50
CA PRO A 64 16.78 2.16 -0.54
C PRO A 64 16.48 2.57 -1.98
N ARG A 65 15.19 2.60 -2.32
CA ARG A 65 14.62 3.31 -3.49
C ARG A 65 13.97 4.60 -3.01
N TYR A 66 13.86 5.60 -3.87
CA TYR A 66 13.31 6.90 -3.50
C TYR A 66 11.93 7.10 -4.13
N LEU A 67 11.00 7.63 -3.34
CA LEU A 67 9.65 7.98 -3.81
C LEU A 67 9.71 9.31 -4.56
N THR A 68 9.30 9.32 -5.83
CA THR A 68 9.30 10.54 -6.65
C THR A 68 8.30 11.59 -6.17
N GLN A 69 7.22 11.19 -5.49
CA GLN A 69 6.19 12.09 -4.99
C GLN A 69 6.67 13.04 -3.86
N TYR A 70 7.80 12.76 -3.21
CA TYR A 70 8.31 13.53 -2.06
C TYR A 70 9.52 14.41 -2.44
N GLN A 71 9.39 15.25 -3.49
CA GLN A 71 10.51 16.01 -4.08
C GLN A 71 11.34 16.85 -3.09
N ASN A 72 10.71 17.48 -2.09
CA ASN A 72 11.41 18.36 -1.13
C ASN A 72 11.88 17.65 0.16
N GLN A 73 11.44 16.41 0.39
CA GLN A 73 11.81 15.58 1.55
C GLN A 73 11.83 14.12 1.10
N PRO A 74 12.84 13.71 0.30
CA PRO A 74 12.86 12.41 -0.35
C PRO A 74 12.74 11.30 0.69
N LYS A 75 11.63 10.56 0.62
CA LYS A 75 11.43 9.38 1.45
C LYS A 75 11.92 8.16 0.69
N SER A 76 12.73 7.36 1.36
CA SER A 76 13.19 6.09 0.83
C SER A 76 12.30 4.92 1.28
N PHE A 77 12.36 3.83 0.53
CA PHE A 77 11.67 2.58 0.82
C PHE A 77 12.48 1.38 0.31
N THR A 78 12.35 0.27 1.01
CA THR A 78 12.98 -1.02 0.72
C THR A 78 11.93 -2.03 0.25
N TYR A 79 12.35 -3.25 -0.10
CA TYR A 79 11.40 -4.33 -0.38
C TYR A 79 10.57 -4.71 0.85
N LEU A 80 11.15 -4.60 2.05
CA LEU A 80 10.41 -4.83 3.30
C LEU A 80 9.31 -3.78 3.49
N ASP A 81 9.60 -2.52 3.18
CA ASP A 81 8.58 -1.46 3.19
C ASP A 81 7.48 -1.70 2.17
N TYR A 82 7.82 -2.25 1.00
CA TYR A 82 6.86 -2.68 0.00
C TYR A 82 5.96 -3.81 0.52
N ILE A 83 6.50 -4.82 1.20
CA ILE A 83 5.71 -5.88 1.84
C ILE A 83 4.73 -5.27 2.86
N PHE A 84 5.22 -4.40 3.76
CA PHE A 84 4.36 -3.74 4.75
C PHE A 84 3.34 -2.78 4.13
N ALA A 85 3.60 -2.25 2.93
CA ALA A 85 2.68 -1.35 2.27
C ALA A 85 1.34 -2.01 1.92
N TRP A 86 1.30 -3.33 1.75
CA TRP A 86 0.05 -4.06 1.47
C TRP A 86 -0.95 -4.01 2.63
N GLU A 87 -0.46 -4.08 3.86
CA GLU A 87 -1.29 -3.86 5.06
C GLU A 87 -1.46 -2.36 5.34
N GLY A 88 -0.35 -1.62 5.40
CA GLY A 88 -0.33 -0.21 5.76
C GLY A 88 -1.12 0.69 4.82
N GLY A 89 -1.23 0.34 3.54
CA GLY A 89 -2.00 1.05 2.52
C GLY A 89 -3.52 0.94 2.67
N LEU A 90 -3.98 -0.05 3.46
CA LEU A 90 -5.40 -0.31 3.73
C LEU A 90 -5.85 0.21 5.10
N LEU A 91 -4.96 0.75 5.94
CA LEU A 91 -5.26 1.26 7.28
C LEU A 91 -6.05 2.59 7.32
N TYR A 92 -6.74 2.94 6.23
CA TYR A 92 -7.59 4.12 6.22
C TYR A 92 -8.87 3.87 7.02
N GLU A 93 -9.19 4.78 7.92
CA GLU A 93 -10.47 4.85 8.63
C GLU A 93 -11.07 6.25 8.49
N ASN A 94 -12.40 6.35 8.40
CA ASN A 94 -13.08 7.64 8.49
C ASN A 94 -13.23 8.09 9.96
N SER A 95 -13.84 9.26 10.22
CA SER A 95 -14.01 9.77 11.59
C SER A 95 -14.84 8.88 12.52
N LEU A 96 -15.65 7.98 11.95
CA LEU A 96 -16.47 7.01 12.69
C LEU A 96 -15.84 5.61 12.73
N LYS A 97 -14.60 5.44 12.26
CA LYS A 97 -13.95 4.13 12.09
C LYS A 97 -14.72 3.17 11.19
N ARG A 98 -15.41 3.72 10.19
CA ARG A 98 -16.22 2.99 9.21
C ARG A 98 -15.65 3.23 7.82
N HIS A 99 -14.84 2.30 7.36
CA HIS A 99 -14.39 2.29 5.98
C HIS A 99 -14.31 0.85 5.48
N SER A 100 -14.65 0.64 4.21
CA SER A 100 -14.53 -0.66 3.56
C SER A 100 -13.67 -0.59 2.32
N TRP A 101 -12.81 -1.59 2.17
CA TRP A 101 -12.01 -1.78 0.96
C TRP A 101 -12.62 -2.86 0.09
N PHE A 102 -12.80 -2.53 -1.19
CA PHE A 102 -13.13 -3.51 -2.22
C PHE A 102 -11.85 -3.88 -2.97
N LEU A 103 -11.33 -5.06 -2.69
CA LEU A 103 -10.11 -5.57 -3.33
C LEU A 103 -10.49 -6.34 -4.58
N LYS A 104 -9.81 -6.05 -5.70
CA LYS A 104 -10.02 -6.75 -6.97
C LYS A 104 -8.68 -7.07 -7.59
N PHE A 105 -8.46 -8.34 -7.96
CA PHE A 105 -7.36 -8.71 -8.83
C PHE A 105 -7.67 -8.29 -10.26
N GLN A 106 -6.82 -7.44 -10.82
CA GLN A 106 -6.85 -7.01 -12.21
C GLN A 106 -5.43 -7.06 -12.76
N PHE A 107 -4.88 -8.28 -12.80
CA PHE A 107 -3.54 -8.53 -13.25
C PHE A 107 -3.39 -8.14 -14.72
N GLU A 108 -2.50 -7.18 -14.98
CA GLU A 108 -2.10 -6.78 -16.32
C GLU A 108 -0.64 -7.19 -16.57
N ASP A 109 0.23 -6.97 -15.56
CA ASP A 109 1.68 -7.16 -15.67
C ASP A 109 2.23 -8.18 -14.64
N GLN A 110 1.38 -9.04 -14.07
CA GLN A 110 1.85 -10.03 -13.10
C GLN A 110 2.79 -11.04 -13.78
N ARG A 111 4.07 -11.07 -13.38
CA ARG A 111 5.02 -12.08 -13.87
C ARG A 111 5.18 -13.18 -12.83
N GLY A 112 4.91 -14.41 -13.26
CA GLY A 112 5.04 -15.57 -12.39
C GLY A 112 4.01 -15.63 -11.24
N PRO A 113 4.16 -16.62 -10.34
CA PRO A 113 3.22 -16.85 -9.25
C PRO A 113 3.34 -15.78 -8.16
N LEU A 114 2.24 -15.56 -7.44
CA LEU A 114 2.23 -14.67 -6.28
C LEU A 114 3.24 -15.13 -5.21
N PRO A 115 4.01 -14.21 -4.60
CA PRO A 115 4.92 -14.54 -3.51
C PRO A 115 4.23 -15.27 -2.35
N SER A 116 4.95 -16.17 -1.68
CA SER A 116 4.42 -16.91 -0.52
C SER A 116 3.96 -15.99 0.61
N TRP A 117 4.71 -14.93 0.89
CA TRP A 117 4.36 -13.92 1.90
C TRP A 117 3.04 -13.22 1.55
N PHE A 118 2.80 -12.93 0.27
CA PHE A 118 1.59 -12.25 -0.17
C PHE A 118 0.37 -13.16 -0.04
N LYS A 119 0.50 -14.43 -0.45
CA LYS A 119 -0.56 -15.44 -0.28
C LYS A 119 -0.89 -15.65 1.19
N SER A 120 0.14 -15.72 2.05
CA SER A 120 -0.04 -15.83 3.50
C SER A 120 -0.74 -14.59 4.08
N TRP A 121 -0.46 -13.39 3.58
CA TRP A 121 -1.14 -12.18 4.03
C TRP A 121 -2.59 -12.09 3.54
N PHE A 122 -2.85 -12.40 2.26
CA PHE A 122 -4.15 -12.17 1.63
C PHE A 122 -5.19 -13.27 1.91
N PHE A 123 -4.76 -14.53 2.04
CA PHE A 123 -5.66 -15.69 2.21
C PHE A 123 -5.67 -16.24 3.64
N ARG A 124 -5.11 -15.50 4.61
CA ARG A 124 -5.30 -15.78 6.04
C ARG A 124 -6.73 -15.44 6.44
#